data_AF-A0A496LFW5-F1
#
_entry.id   AF-A0A496LFW5-F1
#
_cell.length_a   1.000
_cell.length_b   1.000
_cell.length_c   1.000
_cell.angle_alpha   90.00
_cell.angle_beta   90.00
_cell.angle_gamma   90.00
#
_symmetry.space_group_name_H-M   'P 1'
#
loop_
_entity.id
_entity.type
_entity.pdbx_description
1 polymer ?
#
loop_
_entity_poly.entity_id
_entity_poly.type
_entity_poly.pdbx_seq_one_letter_code
_entity_poly.pdbx_strand_id
1 'polypeptide(L)'
;SVNLAQILGDFVVWKKDDTPAYNLASLVDDEILGVNLLVRGEDLLACSAAQKYAAQILGYDFAGANFIHHGLLAHGGKKLSKSSRAPAVSVADGAKIHYKFAALKLGLNASKCDGLSNLLEMFKEKFSR
;
A
#
# COMPACT_ATOMS: atom_id res chain seq x y z
N SER A 1 5.95 12.62 9.08
CA SER A 1 6.80 11.73 9.91
C SER A 1 5.93 11.07 10.97
N VAL A 2 6.31 9.90 11.45
CA VAL A 2 5.55 9.12 12.45
C VAL A 2 6.43 8.89 13.67
N ASN A 3 5.90 9.07 14.87
CA ASN A 3 6.63 8.72 16.10
C ASN A 3 6.49 7.21 16.37
N LEU A 4 7.44 6.42 15.87
CA LEU A 4 7.39 4.96 15.96
C LEU A 4 7.36 4.45 17.41
N ALA A 5 8.17 5.05 18.29
CA ALA A 5 8.25 4.67 19.70
C ALA A 5 6.91 4.86 20.42
N GLN A 6 6.16 5.92 20.09
CA GLN A 6 4.83 6.16 20.68
C GLN A 6 3.74 5.24 20.12
N ILE A 7 3.83 4.87 18.84
CA ILE A 7 2.74 4.12 18.17
C ILE A 7 2.90 2.61 18.30
N LEU A 8 4.13 2.11 18.17
CA LEU A 8 4.42 0.67 18.16
C LEU A 8 5.33 0.25 19.31
N GLY A 9 6.17 1.15 19.82
CA GLY A 9 7.18 0.81 20.82
C GLY A 9 8.06 -0.35 20.35
N ASP A 10 8.32 -1.30 21.25
CA ASP A 10 8.99 -2.56 20.92
C ASP A 10 8.01 -3.50 20.23
N PHE A 11 8.14 -3.59 18.91
CA PHE A 11 7.29 -4.46 18.10
C PHE A 11 7.87 -5.87 17.97
N VAL A 12 6.98 -6.86 17.86
CA VAL A 12 7.35 -8.27 17.68
C VAL A 12 8.04 -8.45 16.32
N VAL A 13 9.21 -9.11 16.33
CA VAL A 13 9.98 -9.47 15.13
C VAL A 13 9.82 -10.95 14.79
N TRP A 14 9.74 -11.82 15.81
CA TRP A 14 9.47 -13.26 15.70
C TRP A 14 8.37 -13.66 16.68
N LYS A 15 7.39 -14.45 16.24
CA LYS A 15 6.23 -14.83 17.06
C LYS A 15 6.52 -16.09 17.87
N LYS A 16 5.68 -16.33 18.90
CA LYS A 16 5.77 -17.52 19.77
C LYS A 16 5.48 -18.85 19.04
N ASP A 17 4.77 -18.79 17.92
CA ASP A 17 4.45 -19.94 17.06
C ASP A 17 5.58 -20.27 16.07
N ASP A 18 6.79 -19.74 16.30
CA ASP A 18 7.98 -19.91 15.47
C ASP A 18 7.82 -19.46 14.01
N THR A 19 7.06 -18.38 13.80
CA THR A 19 6.94 -17.73 12.50
C THR A 19 7.31 -16.26 12.57
N PRO A 20 7.86 -15.66 11.49
CA PRO A 20 8.22 -14.25 11.49
C PRO A 20 6.98 -13.36 11.65
N ALA A 21 7.16 -12.22 12.33
CA ALA A 21 6.14 -11.20 12.35
C ALA A 21 6.03 -10.50 10.98
N TYR A 22 4.86 -9.95 10.67
CA TYR A 22 4.58 -9.28 9.39
C TYR A 22 5.64 -8.23 9.01
N ASN A 23 6.04 -7.39 9.96
CA ASN A 23 7.02 -6.33 9.69
C ASN A 23 8.37 -6.89 9.24
N LEU A 24 8.84 -8.01 9.81
CA LEU A 24 10.08 -8.66 9.38
C LEU A 24 9.91 -9.36 8.04
N ALA A 25 8.89 -10.22 7.92
CA ALA A 25 8.67 -11.00 6.71
C ALA A 25 8.52 -10.11 5.46
N SER A 26 7.64 -9.10 5.54
CA SER A 26 7.43 -8.16 4.43
C SER A 26 8.68 -7.35 4.10
N LEU A 27 9.47 -6.94 5.09
CA LEU A 27 10.72 -6.21 4.85
C LEU A 27 11.74 -7.08 4.11
N VAL A 28 11.95 -8.31 4.57
CA VAL A 28 12.93 -9.22 3.98
C VAL A 28 12.55 -9.58 2.55
N ASP A 29 11.26 -9.83 2.29
CA ASP A 29 10.78 -10.10 0.93
C ASP A 29 10.99 -8.89 0.01
N ASP A 30 10.61 -7.68 0.46
CA ASP A 30 10.78 -6.45 -0.32
C ASP A 30 12.27 -6.14 -0.60
N GLU A 31 13.16 -6.39 0.36
CA GLU A 31 14.61 -6.25 0.19
C GLU A 31 15.14 -7.25 -0.86
N ILE A 32 14.79 -8.53 -0.74
CA ILE A 32 15.21 -9.57 -1.69
C ILE A 32 14.73 -9.25 -3.11
N LEU A 33 13.53 -8.67 -3.24
CA LEU A 33 12.94 -8.29 -4.52
C LEU A 33 13.42 -6.92 -5.04
N GLY A 34 14.24 -6.18 -4.28
CA GLY A 34 14.74 -4.87 -4.66
C GLY A 34 13.64 -3.80 -4.77
N VAL A 35 12.59 -3.90 -3.95
CA VAL A 35 11.47 -2.96 -3.95
C VAL A 35 11.92 -1.60 -3.43
N ASN A 36 11.82 -0.56 -4.27
CA ASN A 36 12.24 0.80 -3.94
C ASN A 36 11.09 1.82 -3.83
N LEU A 37 9.86 1.41 -4.17
CA LEU A 37 8.65 2.22 -4.07
C LEU A 37 7.46 1.37 -3.61
N LEU A 38 6.92 1.72 -2.45
CA LEU A 38 5.76 1.05 -1.87
C LEU A 38 4.54 1.94 -1.99
N VAL A 39 3.51 1.45 -2.71
CA VAL A 39 2.22 2.12 -2.85
C VAL A 39 1.16 1.27 -2.15
N ARG A 40 0.65 1.75 -1.00
CA ARG A 40 -0.29 0.98 -0.17
C ARG A 40 -1.21 1.87 0.66
N GLY A 41 -2.16 1.29 1.39
CA GLY A 41 -3.11 2.04 2.21
C GLY A 41 -2.47 2.74 3.42
N GLU A 42 -3.00 3.89 3.82
CA GLU A 42 -2.57 4.66 5.02
C GLU A 42 -2.68 3.88 6.34
N ASP A 43 -3.45 2.80 6.40
CA ASP A 43 -3.48 1.90 7.56
C ASP A 43 -2.15 1.19 7.81
N LEU A 44 -1.28 1.09 6.81
CA LEU A 44 0.06 0.51 6.92
C LEU A 44 1.16 1.54 7.21
N LEU A 45 0.80 2.78 7.56
CA LEU A 45 1.77 3.85 7.82
C LEU A 45 2.69 3.52 9.01
N ALA A 46 2.15 2.96 10.09
CA ALA A 46 2.96 2.55 11.25
C ALA A 46 3.89 1.37 10.90
N CYS A 47 3.40 0.40 10.12
CA CYS A 47 4.21 -0.70 9.59
C CYS A 47 5.37 -0.19 8.72
N SER A 48 5.13 0.81 7.85
CA SER A 48 6.20 1.43 7.04
C SER A 48 7.31 2.00 7.91
N ALA A 49 6.95 2.69 9.00
CA ALA A 49 7.93 3.26 9.92
C ALA A 49 8.74 2.15 10.62
N ALA A 50 8.10 1.07 11.07
CA ALA A 50 8.77 -0.07 11.70
C ALA A 50 9.72 -0.80 10.74
N GLN A 51 9.27 -1.05 9.51
CA GLN A 51 10.05 -1.72 8.47
C GLN A 51 11.27 -0.87 8.08
N LYS A 52 11.09 0.44 7.89
CA LYS A 52 12.20 1.35 7.57
C LYS A 52 13.23 1.43 8.71
N TYR A 53 12.76 1.46 9.95
CA TYR A 53 13.65 1.41 11.12
C TYR A 53 14.44 0.10 11.21
N ALA A 54 13.77 -1.05 11.02
CA ALA A 54 14.44 -2.34 10.98
C ALA A 54 15.45 -2.44 9.82
N ALA A 55 15.11 -1.94 8.63
CA ALA A 55 16.02 -1.89 7.48
C ALA A 55 17.30 -1.11 7.78
N GLN A 56 17.18 0.03 8.48
CA GLN A 56 18.34 0.82 8.90
C GLN A 56 19.27 0.06 9.85
N ILE A 57 18.71 -0.70 10.79
CA ILE A 57 19.49 -1.53 11.73
C ILE A 57 20.20 -2.67 10.99
N LEU A 58 19.50 -3.30 10.05
CA LEU A 58 20.00 -4.45 9.28
C LEU A 58 20.95 -4.05 8.14
N GLY A 59 21.07 -2.75 7.83
CA GLY A 59 21.89 -2.27 6.72
C GLY A 59 21.33 -2.59 5.34
N TYR A 60 20.00 -2.66 5.23
CA TYR A 60 19.28 -3.00 4.00
C TYR A 60 19.03 -1.78 3.11
N ASP A 61 19.07 -1.98 1.79
CA ASP A 61 18.84 -0.93 0.80
C ASP A 61 17.40 -0.41 0.86
N PHE A 62 16.44 -1.23 1.30
CA PHE A 62 15.05 -0.86 1.57
C PHE A 62 14.93 0.37 2.49
N ALA A 63 15.93 0.69 3.33
CA ALA A 63 15.94 1.93 4.10
C ALA A 63 15.79 3.18 3.21
N GLY A 64 16.27 3.13 1.97
CA GLY A 64 16.13 4.15 0.94
C GLY A 64 14.79 4.15 0.20
N ALA A 65 13.90 3.18 0.44
CA ALA A 65 12.65 3.06 -0.28
C ALA A 65 11.71 4.25 -0.04
N ASN A 66 10.96 4.58 -1.10
CA ASN A 66 9.93 5.61 -1.12
C ASN A 66 8.56 5.00 -0.79
N PHE A 67 7.71 5.78 -0.13
CA PHE A 67 6.38 5.32 0.29
C PHE A 67 5.31 6.29 -0.18
N ILE A 68 4.25 5.76 -0.76
CA ILE A 68 3.01 6.47 -1.08
C ILE A 68 1.87 5.76 -0.37
N HIS A 69 1.29 6.45 0.61
CA HIS A 69 0.13 5.96 1.35
C HIS A 69 -1.15 6.59 0.80
N HIS A 70 -2.00 5.79 0.17
CA HIS A 70 -3.28 6.26 -0.31
C HIS A 70 -4.36 6.16 0.78
N GLY A 71 -5.34 7.07 0.74
CA GLY A 71 -6.47 7.05 1.66
C GLY A 71 -7.30 5.77 1.53
N LEU A 72 -7.95 5.40 2.64
CA LEU A 72 -8.77 4.19 2.70
C LEU A 72 -10.09 4.36 1.95
N LEU A 73 -10.66 3.24 1.52
CA LEU A 73 -11.98 3.24 0.89
C LEU A 73 -13.05 3.34 1.96
N ALA A 74 -14.00 4.25 1.76
CA ALA A 74 -15.12 4.45 2.67
C ALA A 74 -16.44 4.60 1.89
N HIS A 75 -17.52 4.11 2.49
CA HIS A 75 -18.89 4.29 2.02
C HIS A 75 -19.75 4.76 3.19
N GLY A 76 -20.50 5.86 3.01
CA GLY A 76 -21.29 6.45 4.10
C GLY A 76 -20.46 6.84 5.33
N GLY A 77 -19.22 7.27 5.13
CA GLY A 77 -18.29 7.66 6.21
C GLY A 77 -17.64 6.49 6.96
N LYS A 78 -17.95 5.23 6.63
CA LYS A 78 -17.32 4.05 7.25
C LYS A 78 -16.30 3.41 6.33
N LYS A 79 -15.13 3.04 6.90
CA LYS A 79 -14.10 2.26 6.20
C LYS A 79 -14.71 0.96 5.69
N LEU A 80 -14.53 0.68 4.40
CA LEU A 80 -14.85 -0.62 3.83
C LEU A 80 -13.84 -1.63 4.36
N SER A 81 -14.32 -2.72 4.94
CA SER A 81 -13.49 -3.83 5.41
C SER A 81 -14.20 -5.15 5.15
N LYS A 82 -13.43 -6.23 5.07
CA LYS A 82 -14.00 -7.59 4.98
C LYS A 82 -14.88 -7.90 6.21
N SER A 83 -14.49 -7.41 7.38
CA SER A 83 -15.27 -7.54 8.62
C SER A 83 -16.57 -6.73 8.63
N SER A 84 -16.66 -5.64 7.87
CA SER A 84 -17.89 -4.84 7.74
C SER A 84 -18.84 -5.35 6.66
N ARG A 85 -18.63 -6.57 6.13
CA ARG A 85 -19.40 -7.19 5.04
C ARG A 85 -19.46 -6.30 3.80
N ALA A 86 -18.38 -5.54 3.54
CA ALA A 86 -18.24 -4.80 2.29
C ALA A 86 -18.38 -5.77 1.09
N PRO A 87 -19.06 -5.37 0.01
CA PRO A 87 -19.20 -6.21 -1.18
C PRO A 87 -17.85 -6.69 -1.69
N ALA A 88 -17.77 -7.99 -2.01
CA ALA A 88 -16.60 -8.53 -2.68
C ALA A 88 -16.52 -7.97 -4.11
N VAL A 89 -15.31 -7.87 -4.63
CA VAL A 89 -15.11 -7.61 -6.05
C VAL A 89 -15.62 -8.83 -6.83
N SER A 90 -16.53 -8.60 -7.78
CA SER A 90 -16.99 -9.63 -8.72
C SER A 90 -15.95 -9.80 -9.83
N VAL A 91 -15.50 -11.03 -10.04
CA VAL A 91 -14.55 -11.36 -11.13
C VAL A 91 -15.23 -11.22 -12.50
N ALA A 92 -16.56 -11.31 -12.57
CA ALA A 92 -17.34 -11.18 -13.80
C ALA A 92 -17.43 -9.74 -14.31
N ASP A 93 -17.23 -8.74 -13.44
CA ASP A 93 -17.36 -7.32 -13.79
C ASP A 93 -16.17 -6.82 -14.65
N GLY A 94 -15.16 -7.67 -14.81
CA GLY A 94 -13.92 -7.37 -15.52
C GLY A 94 -13.12 -6.26 -14.83
N ALA A 95 -11.95 -5.95 -15.38
CA ALA A 95 -11.05 -4.99 -14.74
C ALA A 95 -11.43 -3.51 -14.95
N LYS A 96 -12.45 -3.22 -15.79
CA LYS A 96 -12.85 -1.85 -16.18
C LYS A 96 -13.22 -0.99 -14.97
N ILE A 97 -13.97 -1.54 -14.02
CA ILE A 97 -14.36 -0.81 -12.81
C ILE A 97 -13.13 -0.41 -11.98
N HIS A 98 -12.11 -1.27 -11.93
CA HIS A 98 -10.86 -0.99 -11.21
C HIS A 98 -10.07 0.15 -11.86
N TYR A 99 -10.01 0.20 -13.18
CA TYR A 99 -9.32 1.28 -13.89
C TYR A 99 -10.02 2.63 -13.67
N LYS A 100 -11.35 2.68 -13.81
CA LYS A 100 -12.14 3.89 -13.52
C LYS A 100 -11.97 4.36 -12.09
N PHE A 101 -11.97 3.41 -11.16
CA PHE A 101 -11.78 3.71 -9.75
C PHE A 101 -10.38 4.28 -9.47
N ALA A 102 -9.34 3.66 -10.01
CA ALA A 102 -7.97 4.14 -9.91
C ALA A 102 -7.83 5.55 -10.52
N ALA A 103 -8.40 5.77 -11.71
CA ALA A 103 -8.42 7.07 -12.36
C ALA A 103 -9.07 8.13 -11.45
N LEU A 104 -10.25 7.85 -10.89
CA LEU A 104 -10.95 8.76 -9.98
C LEU A 104 -10.07 9.12 -8.77
N LYS A 105 -9.43 8.13 -8.15
CA LYS A 105 -8.56 8.33 -6.98
C LYS A 105 -7.29 9.10 -7.27
N LEU A 106 -6.74 8.94 -8.47
CA LEU A 106 -5.58 9.69 -8.95
C LEU A 106 -5.95 11.09 -9.47
N GLY A 107 -7.23 11.48 -9.40
CA GLY A 107 -7.76 12.72 -9.97
C GLY A 107 -7.58 12.79 -11.49
N LEU A 108 -7.65 11.63 -12.16
CA LEU A 108 -7.66 11.46 -13.61
C LEU A 108 -9.10 11.34 -14.09
N ASN A 109 -9.32 11.49 -15.39
CA ASN A 109 -10.66 11.43 -15.96
C ASN A 109 -11.17 9.98 -16.06
N ALA A 110 -11.95 9.56 -15.06
CA ALA A 110 -12.52 8.22 -14.98
C ALA A 110 -13.49 7.88 -16.13
N SER A 111 -14.14 8.86 -16.76
CA SER A 111 -15.05 8.59 -17.89
C SER A 111 -14.29 8.14 -19.13
N LYS A 112 -13.02 8.55 -19.28
CA LYS A 112 -12.10 8.13 -20.35
C LYS A 112 -11.27 6.89 -20.00
N CYS A 113 -11.47 6.29 -18.82
CA CYS A 113 -10.66 5.18 -18.33
C CYS A 113 -11.37 3.84 -18.53
N ASP A 114 -11.42 3.37 -19.77
CA ASP A 114 -12.11 2.11 -20.07
C ASP A 114 -11.19 0.88 -20.03
N GLY A 115 -9.87 1.09 -20.01
CA GLY A 115 -8.86 0.04 -19.95
C GLY A 115 -7.56 0.49 -19.28
N LEU A 116 -6.68 -0.48 -19.00
CA LEU A 116 -5.36 -0.23 -18.39
C LEU A 116 -4.51 0.72 -19.24
N SER A 117 -4.55 0.60 -20.57
CA SER A 117 -3.78 1.46 -21.48
C SER A 117 -4.15 2.94 -21.30
N ASN A 118 -5.45 3.27 -21.24
CA ASN A 118 -5.89 4.66 -21.03
C ASN A 118 -5.51 5.17 -19.64
N LEU A 119 -5.59 4.31 -18.61
CA LEU A 119 -5.15 4.67 -17.26
C LEU A 119 -3.66 5.02 -17.24
N LEU A 120 -2.83 4.18 -17.86
CA LEU A 120 -1.38 4.36 -17.92
C LEU A 120 -0.99 5.62 -18.71
N GLU A 121 -1.66 5.89 -19.82
CA GLU A 121 -1.45 7.10 -20.62
C GLU A 121 -1.75 8.36 -19.81
N MET A 122 -2.95 8.46 -19.24
CA MET A 122 -3.35 9.59 -18.39
C MET A 122 -2.46 9.75 -17.15
N PHE A 123 -2.01 8.63 -16.57
CA PHE A 123 -1.08 8.66 -15.44
C PHE A 123 0.26 9.26 -15.85
N LYS A 124 0.84 8.81 -16.97
CA LYS A 124 2.10 9.36 -17.49
C LYS A 124 1.96 10.85 -17.82
N GLU A 125 0.90 11.26 -18.50
CA GLU A 125 0.67 12.68 -18.81
C GLU A 125 0.62 13.57 -17.57
N LYS A 126 0.00 13.10 -16.49
CA LYS A 126 -0.18 13.90 -15.27
C LYS A 126 1.03 13.87 -14.33
N PHE A 127 1.70 12.73 -14.23
CA PHE A 127 2.70 12.47 -13.19
C PHE A 127 4.13 12.26 -13.71
N SER A 128 4.36 12.10 -15.01
CA SER A 128 5.71 12.11 -15.56
C SER A 128 6.24 13.54 -15.61
N ARG A 129 7.06 13.88 -14.60
CA ARG A 129 8.10 14.91 -14.70
C ARG A 129 9.44 14.22 -14.78
#